data_AF-A0A1E3X913-F1
#
_entry.id   AF-A0A1E3X913-F1
#
_cell.length_a   1.000
_cell.length_b   1.000
_cell.length_c   1.000
_cell.angle_alpha   90.00
_cell.angle_beta   90.00
_cell.angle_gamma   90.00
#
_symmetry.space_group_name_H-M   'P 1'
#
loop_
_entity.id
_entity.type
_entity.pdbx_description
1 polymer ?
#
loop_
_entity_poly.entity_id
_entity_poly.type
_entity_poly.pdbx_seq_one_letter_code
_entity_poly.pdbx_strand_id
1 'polypeptide(L)'
;MYDINNFTMRDMTDCGNALRTLGSGIKSMEETSNKIVRYLYDHLIDKTPDKRACALVRFFKTHPYGELSPDLQEFARGLFKVVMPEQTKCLVLLGTIGENQEWNSRDTSQGLTGVKSPLDCITPFINLYILCSHLY
;
A
#
# COMPACT_ATOMS: atom_id res chain seq x y z
N MET A 1 -5.98 -19.10 -3.56
CA MET A 1 -6.88 -17.96 -3.30
C MET A 1 -7.38 -18.12 -1.88
N TYR A 2 -7.57 -17.01 -1.18
CA TYR A 2 -7.85 -16.96 0.24
C TYR A 2 -9.16 -16.21 0.46
N ASP A 3 -10.11 -16.88 1.09
CA ASP A 3 -11.38 -16.25 1.47
C ASP A 3 -11.16 -15.31 2.66
N ILE A 4 -11.41 -14.03 2.45
CA ILE A 4 -11.22 -13.01 3.49
C ILE A 4 -12.19 -13.19 4.67
N ASN A 5 -13.39 -13.73 4.41
CA ASN A 5 -14.40 -13.99 5.45
C ASN A 5 -14.07 -15.23 6.27
N ASN A 6 -13.10 -16.04 5.83
CA ASN A 6 -12.65 -17.24 6.53
C ASN A 6 -11.15 -17.47 6.33
N PHE A 7 -10.33 -16.46 6.66
CA PHE A 7 -8.89 -16.51 6.49
C PHE A 7 -8.25 -17.38 7.58
N THR A 8 -7.95 -18.64 7.26
CA THR A 8 -7.49 -19.62 8.24
C THR A 8 -6.00 -19.44 8.57
N MET A 9 -5.53 -20.10 9.65
CA MET A 9 -4.10 -20.13 9.99
C MET A 9 -3.24 -20.76 8.89
N ARG A 10 -3.81 -21.71 8.13
CA ARG A 10 -3.14 -22.29 6.94
C ARG A 10 -2.99 -21.22 5.86
N ASP A 11 -4.06 -20.50 5.56
CA ASP A 11 -4.05 -19.41 4.56
C ASP A 11 -3.03 -18.33 4.93
N MET A 12 -2.94 -17.95 6.21
CA MET A 12 -1.95 -17.02 6.72
C MET A 12 -0.51 -17.51 6.49
N THR A 13 -0.26 -18.79 6.75
CA THR A 13 1.06 -19.40 6.57
C THR A 13 1.44 -19.46 5.09
N ASP A 14 0.52 -19.91 4.24
CA ASP A 14 0.73 -20.02 2.80
C ASP A 14 0.91 -18.65 2.15
N CYS A 15 0.06 -17.69 2.49
CA CYS A 15 0.15 -16.31 2.02
C CYS A 15 1.48 -15.67 2.45
N GLY A 16 1.85 -15.81 3.73
CA GLY A 16 3.12 -15.29 4.25
C GLY A 16 4.34 -15.89 3.55
N ASN A 17 4.32 -17.19 3.27
CA ASN A 17 5.38 -17.85 2.51
C ASN A 17 5.47 -17.33 1.07
N ALA A 18 4.33 -17.17 0.39
CA ALA A 18 4.29 -16.59 -0.94
C ALA A 18 4.82 -15.16 -0.95
N LEU A 19 4.42 -14.30 -0.01
CA LEU A 19 4.90 -12.92 0.07
C LEU A 19 6.43 -12.83 0.26
N ARG A 20 7.03 -13.73 1.05
CA ARG A 20 8.49 -13.77 1.27
C ARG A 20 9.25 -14.12 0.01
N THR A 21 8.71 -14.98 -0.86
CA THR A 21 9.39 -15.38 -2.10
C THR A 21 9.30 -14.32 -3.19
N LEU A 22 8.29 -13.42 -3.14
CA LEU A 22 8.12 -12.35 -4.12
C LEU A 22 9.26 -11.33 -4.12
N GLY A 23 10.04 -11.21 -3.03
CA GLY A 23 11.21 -10.31 -2.97
C GLY A 23 12.50 -10.92 -3.52
N SER A 24 12.52 -12.22 -3.82
CA SER A 24 13.75 -12.92 -4.22
C SER A 24 14.22 -12.50 -5.62
N GLY A 25 15.48 -12.08 -5.72
CA GLY A 25 16.13 -11.75 -7.01
C GLY A 25 15.70 -10.42 -7.63
N ILE A 26 15.00 -9.57 -6.88
CA ILE A 26 14.50 -8.27 -7.35
C ILE A 26 15.51 -7.16 -7.07
N LYS A 27 15.55 -6.16 -7.97
CA LYS A 27 16.51 -5.05 -7.94
C LYS A 27 16.03 -3.81 -7.21
N SER A 28 14.74 -3.69 -6.89
CA SER A 28 14.18 -2.53 -6.19
C SER A 28 13.03 -2.86 -5.24
N MET A 29 12.87 -2.00 -4.24
CA MET A 29 11.75 -2.06 -3.28
C MET A 29 10.41 -1.78 -3.98
N GLU A 30 10.39 -0.91 -4.98
CA GLU A 30 9.19 -0.59 -5.77
C GLU A 30 8.70 -1.81 -6.56
N GLU A 31 9.59 -2.51 -7.26
CA GLU A 31 9.23 -3.71 -8.01
C GLU A 31 8.68 -4.80 -7.07
N THR A 32 9.30 -4.97 -5.90
CA THR A 32 8.82 -5.91 -4.88
C THR A 32 7.43 -5.52 -4.37
N SER A 33 7.22 -4.23 -4.08
CA SER A 33 5.93 -3.71 -3.59
C SER A 33 4.81 -3.92 -4.62
N ASN A 34 5.11 -3.70 -5.91
CA ASN A 34 4.17 -3.94 -7.01
C ASN A 34 3.78 -5.41 -7.13
N LYS A 35 4.73 -6.35 -6.95
CA LYS A 35 4.42 -7.78 -6.94
C LYS A 35 3.58 -8.18 -5.74
N ILE A 36 3.86 -7.62 -4.57
CA ILE A 36 3.09 -7.89 -3.34
C ILE A 36 1.64 -7.42 -3.48
N VAL A 37 1.40 -6.17 -3.88
CA VAL A 37 0.02 -5.67 -4.02
C VAL A 37 -0.77 -6.46 -5.06
N ARG A 38 -0.12 -6.84 -6.17
CA ARG A 38 -0.74 -7.66 -7.21
C ARG A 38 -1.10 -9.05 -6.70
N TYR A 39 -0.19 -9.69 -6.00
CA TYR A 39 -0.44 -11.00 -5.40
C TYR A 39 -1.65 -10.95 -4.47
N LEU A 40 -1.70 -9.98 -3.56
CA LEU A 40 -2.81 -9.82 -2.62
C LEU A 40 -4.13 -9.53 -3.33
N TYR A 41 -4.12 -8.62 -4.32
CA TYR A 41 -5.30 -8.26 -5.09
C TYR A 41 -5.88 -9.44 -5.88
N ASP A 42 -5.03 -10.29 -6.44
CA ASP A 42 -5.47 -11.46 -7.22
C ASP A 42 -5.85 -12.66 -6.34
N HIS A 43 -5.30 -12.77 -5.11
CA HIS A 43 -5.47 -13.95 -4.27
C HIS A 43 -6.47 -13.77 -3.12
N LEU A 44 -6.80 -12.54 -2.70
CA LEU A 44 -7.84 -12.29 -1.71
C LEU A 44 -9.22 -12.24 -2.39
N ILE A 45 -10.13 -13.11 -1.97
CA ILE A 45 -11.47 -13.24 -2.55
C ILE A 45 -12.58 -13.16 -1.50
N ASP A 46 -13.77 -12.78 -1.97
CA ASP A 46 -15.02 -12.97 -1.25
C ASP A 46 -15.69 -14.27 -1.76
N LYS A 47 -16.42 -14.99 -0.89
CA LYS A 47 -17.12 -16.24 -1.20
C LYS A 47 -18.31 -16.06 -2.16
N THR A 48 -18.77 -14.84 -2.39
CA THR A 48 -19.64 -14.54 -3.55
C THR A 48 -18.85 -14.73 -4.85
N PRO A 49 -19.42 -15.40 -5.87
CA PRO A 49 -18.67 -16.16 -6.87
C PRO A 49 -17.46 -15.38 -7.44
N ASP A 50 -16.25 -15.88 -7.13
CA ASP A 50 -14.93 -15.49 -7.65
C ASP A 50 -14.66 -13.98 -7.81
N LYS A 51 -15.31 -13.15 -6.99
CA LYS A 51 -14.99 -11.73 -6.94
C LYS A 51 -13.77 -11.50 -6.07
N ARG A 52 -12.85 -10.68 -6.57
CA ARG A 52 -11.76 -10.13 -5.74
C ARG A 52 -12.37 -9.45 -4.52
N ALA A 53 -11.81 -9.74 -3.35
CA ALA A 53 -12.28 -9.12 -2.10
C ALA A 53 -12.01 -7.62 -2.09
N CYS A 54 -10.95 -7.17 -2.76
CA CYS A 54 -10.49 -5.79 -2.67
C CYS A 54 -10.71 -5.07 -3.99
N ALA A 55 -11.34 -3.90 -3.97
CA ALA A 55 -11.39 -3.00 -5.13
C ALA A 55 -10.03 -2.32 -5.39
N LEU A 56 -9.21 -2.19 -4.33
CA LEU A 56 -7.92 -1.51 -4.35
C LEU A 56 -7.01 -2.01 -3.22
N VAL A 57 -5.74 -2.26 -3.55
CA VAL A 57 -4.68 -2.65 -2.62
C VAL A 57 -3.51 -1.68 -2.79
N ARG A 58 -3.07 -1.08 -1.68
CA ARG A 58 -1.93 -0.15 -1.66
C ARG A 58 -0.87 -0.57 -0.65
N PHE A 59 0.40 -0.37 -1.00
CA PHE A 59 1.55 -0.66 -0.17
C PHE A 59 2.30 0.62 0.14
N PHE A 60 2.45 0.93 1.42
CA PHE A 60 3.17 2.10 1.90
C PHE A 60 4.39 1.70 2.72
N LYS A 61 5.43 2.54 2.66
CA LYS A 61 6.49 2.56 3.67
C LYS A 61 6.39 3.82 4.52
N THR A 62 6.82 3.72 5.78
CA THR A 62 7.07 4.91 6.60
C THR A 62 8.44 5.46 6.27
N HIS A 63 8.55 6.78 6.10
CA HIS A 63 9.81 7.47 5.84
C HIS A 63 9.82 8.86 6.50
N PRO A 64 10.92 9.31 7.13
CA PRO A 64 11.01 10.66 7.67
C PRO A 64 10.89 11.72 6.56
N TYR A 65 10.21 12.82 6.86
CA TYR A 65 9.98 13.92 5.93
C TYR A 65 11.29 14.51 5.38
N GLY A 66 12.29 14.71 6.23
CA GLY A 66 13.60 15.25 5.85
C GLY A 66 14.41 14.32 4.93
N GLU A 67 14.08 13.03 4.89
CA GLU A 67 14.73 12.04 4.02
C GLU A 67 13.97 11.81 2.70
N LEU A 68 12.80 12.44 2.52
CA LEU A 68 12.08 12.39 1.26
C LEU A 68 12.86 13.11 0.15
N SER A 69 12.63 12.71 -1.11
CA SER A 69 13.16 13.45 -2.25
C SER A 69 12.60 14.88 -2.28
N PRO A 70 13.32 15.85 -2.87
CA PRO A 70 12.88 17.24 -2.95
C PRO A 70 11.46 17.39 -3.53
N ASP A 71 11.14 16.65 -4.59
CA ASP A 71 9.81 16.65 -5.23
C ASP A 71 8.70 16.22 -4.26
N LEU A 72 8.95 15.18 -3.46
CA LEU A 72 7.99 14.69 -2.46
C LEU A 72 7.85 15.66 -1.28
N GLN A 73 8.94 16.30 -0.89
CA GLN A 73 8.89 17.35 0.14
C GLN A 73 8.09 18.57 -0.32
N GLU A 74 8.28 19.01 -1.57
CA GLU A 74 7.55 20.11 -2.18
C GLU A 74 6.07 19.77 -2.32
N PHE A 75 5.76 18.58 -2.80
CA PHE A 75 4.41 18.07 -2.88
C PHE A 75 3.71 18.12 -1.51
N ALA A 76 4.36 17.58 -0.47
CA ALA A 76 3.84 17.63 0.89
C ALA A 76 3.66 19.08 1.41
N ARG A 77 4.61 20.00 1.14
CA ARG A 77 4.44 21.42 1.50
C ARG A 77 3.22 22.06 0.86
N GLY A 78 2.99 21.79 -0.44
CA GLY A 78 1.85 22.33 -1.17
C GLY A 78 0.50 21.92 -0.57
N LEU A 79 0.44 20.75 0.08
CA LEU A 79 -0.79 20.20 0.64
C LEU A 79 -1.10 20.65 2.05
N PHE A 80 -0.07 20.61 2.91
CA PHE A 80 -0.24 20.92 4.33
C PHE A 80 -0.15 22.43 4.58
N LYS A 81 0.43 23.21 3.63
CA LYS A 81 0.63 24.66 3.75
C LYS A 81 1.30 25.08 5.07
N VAL A 82 2.04 24.16 5.67
CA VAL A 82 2.80 24.33 6.91
C VAL A 82 4.19 23.73 6.72
N VAL A 83 5.15 24.26 7.49
CA VAL A 83 6.50 23.69 7.55
C VAL A 83 6.45 22.42 8.40
N MET A 84 6.85 21.30 7.80
CA MET A 84 6.88 20.00 8.46
C MET A 84 8.26 19.80 9.11
N PRO A 85 8.32 19.41 10.40
CA PRO A 85 9.58 18.99 11.02
C PRO A 85 10.21 17.81 10.27
N GLU A 86 11.53 17.77 10.15
CA GLU A 86 12.27 16.73 9.38
C GLU A 86 11.98 15.30 9.86
N GLN A 87 11.77 15.13 11.16
CA GLN A 87 11.46 13.86 11.81
C GLN A 87 10.02 13.39 11.61
N THR A 88 9.17 14.18 10.94
CA THR A 88 7.76 13.82 10.74
C THR A 88 7.67 12.57 9.88
N LYS A 89 6.94 11.56 10.36
CA LYS A 89 6.76 10.30 9.63
C LYS A 89 5.74 10.48 8.51
N CYS A 90 6.16 10.26 7.29
CA CYS A 90 5.31 10.27 6.10
C CYS A 90 5.10 8.84 5.60
N LEU A 91 3.90 8.56 5.09
CA LEU A 91 3.61 7.33 4.35
C LEU A 91 3.89 7.58 2.87
N VAL A 92 4.81 6.80 2.30
CA VAL A 92 5.20 6.86 0.89
C VAL A 92 4.63 5.64 0.18
N LEU A 93 3.81 5.87 -0.84
CA LEU A 93 3.22 4.82 -1.67
C LEU A 93 4.31 4.18 -2.55
N LEU A 94 4.42 2.86 -2.50
CA LEU A 94 5.39 2.09 -3.30
C LEU A 94 4.74 1.14 -4.30
N GLY A 95 3.48 0.79 -4.09
CA GLY A 95 2.74 -0.07 -5.01
C GLY A 95 1.24 0.11 -4.84
N THR A 96 0.51 0.02 -5.94
CA THR A 96 -0.95 0.19 -5.97
C THR A 96 -1.53 -0.64 -7.11
N ILE A 97 -2.66 -1.31 -6.83
CA ILE A 97 -3.42 -2.02 -7.85
C ILE A 97 -4.89 -2.04 -7.47
N GLY A 98 -5.77 -1.85 -8.44
CA GLY A 98 -7.21 -1.92 -8.23
C GLY A 98 -7.98 -2.12 -9.53
N GLU A 99 -9.30 -2.02 -9.41
CA GLU A 99 -10.23 -2.27 -10.51
C GLU A 99 -10.13 -1.20 -11.61
N ASN A 100 -9.91 0.05 -11.21
CA ASN A 100 -9.74 1.16 -12.13
C ASN A 100 -8.29 1.26 -12.62
N GLN A 101 -8.11 1.39 -13.94
CA GLN A 101 -6.79 1.41 -14.58
C GLN A 101 -5.91 2.57 -14.09
N GLU A 102 -6.51 3.72 -13.77
CA GLU A 102 -5.82 4.88 -13.20
C GLU A 102 -5.14 4.59 -11.85
N TRP A 103 -5.64 3.62 -11.08
CA TRP A 103 -5.09 3.27 -9.76
C TRP A 103 -3.87 2.35 -9.82
N ASN A 104 -3.51 1.83 -10.99
CA ASN A 104 -2.51 0.77 -11.15
C ASN A 104 -1.07 1.27 -11.34
N SER A 105 -0.86 2.59 -11.32
CA SER A 105 0.46 3.20 -11.26
C SER A 105 0.50 4.25 -10.18
N ARG A 106 1.62 4.32 -9.45
CA ARG A 106 1.86 5.39 -8.46
C ARG A 106 1.84 6.78 -9.10
N ASP A 107 2.18 6.92 -10.37
CA ASP A 107 2.27 8.22 -11.06
C ASP A 107 0.90 8.71 -11.53
N THR A 108 -0.03 7.78 -11.80
CA THR A 108 -1.37 8.09 -12.32
C THR A 108 -2.48 7.93 -11.28
N SER A 109 -2.19 7.29 -10.14
CA SER A 109 -3.14 7.08 -9.04
C SER A 109 -3.44 8.42 -8.37
N GLN A 110 -4.40 9.15 -8.95
CA GLN A 110 -4.95 10.38 -8.42
C GLN A 110 -5.53 10.09 -7.03
N GLY A 111 -5.14 10.91 -6.06
CA GLY A 111 -5.51 10.77 -4.66
C GLY A 111 -4.35 10.59 -3.69
N LEU A 112 -3.18 10.09 -4.11
CA LEU A 112 -2.11 9.73 -3.15
C LEU A 112 -0.66 9.74 -3.70
N THR A 113 -0.33 10.49 -4.76
CA THR A 113 1.08 10.92 -5.01
C THR A 113 1.65 11.82 -3.89
N GLY A 114 0.87 12.00 -2.81
CA GLY A 114 1.29 12.36 -1.46
C GLY A 114 0.21 13.07 -0.63
N VAL A 115 -1.10 12.80 -0.82
CA VAL A 115 -2.20 13.57 -0.20
C VAL A 115 -2.94 12.80 0.89
N LYS A 116 -3.01 13.42 2.07
CA LYS A 116 -4.02 13.35 3.16
C LYS A 116 -4.68 11.99 3.43
N SER A 117 -4.30 11.40 4.57
CA SER A 117 -5.27 10.78 5.46
C SER A 117 -5.59 11.78 6.58
N PRO A 118 -6.84 12.24 6.77
CA PRO A 118 -7.32 12.73 8.04
C PRO A 118 -7.88 11.54 8.84
N LEU A 119 -7.09 10.50 9.02
CA LEU A 119 -7.32 9.44 9.99
C LEU A 119 -5.96 9.15 10.61
N ASP A 120 -5.88 9.41 11.91
CA ASP A 120 -4.93 8.81 12.84
C ASP A 120 -3.46 9.27 12.71
N CYS A 121 -3.14 10.31 13.49
CA CYS A 121 -2.02 10.16 14.41
C CYS A 121 -2.23 8.85 15.21
N ILE A 122 -1.14 8.15 15.56
CA ILE A 122 -1.11 6.86 16.31
C ILE A 122 -1.16 5.67 15.33
N THR A 123 -0.06 4.96 15.05
CA THR A 123 0.59 4.06 16.01
C THR A 123 2.11 3.96 15.82
N PRO A 124 2.89 3.77 16.90
CA PRO A 124 4.33 3.52 16.86
C PRO A 124 4.58 2.03 16.57
N PHE A 125 4.24 1.55 15.38
CA PHE A 125 4.67 0.21 14.96
C PHE A 125 5.11 0.24 13.50
N ILE A 126 6.32 -0.27 13.25
CA ILE A 126 6.74 -0.68 11.92
C ILE A 126 5.76 -1.78 11.51
N ASN A 127 4.79 -1.44 10.67
CA ASN A 127 3.90 -2.41 10.09
C ASN A 127 3.65 -2.04 8.63
N LEU A 128 3.68 -3.07 7.81
CA LEU A 128 3.29 -3.01 6.42
C LEU A 128 1.81 -2.65 6.36
N TYR A 129 1.47 -1.39 6.07
CA TYR A 129 0.08 -0.98 5.89
C TYR A 129 -0.35 -1.34 4.47
N ILE A 130 -1.01 -2.50 4.35
CA ILE A 130 -1.82 -2.84 3.18
C ILE A 130 -3.22 -2.29 3.44
N LEU A 131 -3.56 -1.19 2.77
CA LEU A 131 -4.93 -0.66 2.79
C LEU A 131 -5.74 -1.38 1.71
N CYS A 132 -6.69 -2.21 2.14
CA CYS A 132 -7.72 -2.81 1.29
C CYS A 132 -9.01 -2.01 1.44
N SER A 133 -9.30 -1.11 0.51
CA SER A 133 -10.55 -0.35 0.51
C SER A 133 -11.68 -1.17 -0.14
N HIS A 134 -12.77 -1.38 0.60
CA HIS A 134 -14.06 -1.82 0.03
C HIS A 134 -14.89 -0.56 -0.17
N LEU A 135 -15.27 -0.26 -1.43
CA LEU A 135 -16.22 0.82 -1.70
C LEU A 135 -17.64 0.28 -1.47
N TYR A 136 -18.33 0.81 -0.45
CA TYR A 136 -19.79 0.77 -0.35
C TYR A 136 -20.38 2.01 -1.01
#